data_AF-A0A9Q3CZF7-F1
#
_entry.id   AF-A0A9Q3CZF7-F1
#
_cell.length_a   1.000
_cell.length_b   1.000
_cell.length_c   1.000
_cell.angle_alpha   90.00
_cell.angle_beta   90.00
_cell.angle_gamma   90.00
#
_symmetry.space_group_name_H-M   'P 1'
#
loop_
_entity.id
_entity.type
_entity.pdbx_description
1 polymer ?
#
loop_
_entity_poly.entity_id
_entity_poly.type
_entity_poly.pdbx_seq_one_letter_code
_entity_poly.pdbx_strand_id
1 'polypeptide(L)'
;MLRKKRPEFAIGEEPLGKIKSHDIELHLAVERPYPPMLRRPPYPASMEIRKEIGKHVNELLDMDVIRKIGHNEIVEITTPVLIP
;
A
#
# COMPACT_ATOMS: atom_id res chain seq x y z
N MET A 1 -29.10 15.99 10.61
CA MET A 1 -28.88 14.53 10.58
C MET A 1 -27.40 14.18 10.43
N LEU A 2 -26.68 14.73 9.44
CA LEU A 2 -25.24 14.51 9.19
C LEU A 2 -24.30 14.81 10.38
N ARG A 3 -24.51 15.92 11.11
CA ARG A 3 -23.65 16.25 12.28
C ARG A 3 -23.69 15.22 13.42
N LYS A 4 -24.82 14.52 13.61
CA LYS A 4 -24.98 13.54 14.70
C LYS A 4 -24.27 12.20 14.41
N LYS A 5 -24.04 11.90 13.13
CA LYS A 5 -23.41 10.67 12.65
C LYS A 5 -21.99 10.90 12.13
N ARG A 6 -21.39 12.06 12.43
CA ARG A 6 -20.03 12.43 12.01
C ARG A 6 -19.01 11.27 12.08
N PRO A 7 -18.87 10.52 13.18
CA PRO A 7 -17.87 9.43 13.27
C PRO A 7 -18.12 8.23 12.34
N GLU A 8 -19.29 8.14 11.70
CA GLU A 8 -19.61 7.09 10.72
C GLU A 8 -19.15 7.46 9.30
N PHE A 9 -18.74 8.71 9.08
CA PHE A 9 -18.26 9.20 7.79
C PHE A 9 -16.73 9.33 7.83
N ALA A 10 -16.09 9.09 6.69
CA ALA A 10 -14.68 9.41 6.50
C ALA A 10 -14.49 10.94 6.54
N ILE A 11 -14.29 11.48 7.74
CA ILE A 11 -13.83 12.85 7.95
C ILE A 11 -12.30 12.79 7.94
N GLY A 12 -11.62 13.71 7.24
CA GLY A 12 -10.15 13.72 7.10
C GLY A 12 -9.34 13.92 8.38
N GLU A 13 -9.96 13.77 9.56
CA GLU A 13 -9.33 13.87 10.87
C GLU A 13 -9.05 12.50 11.50
N GLU A 14 -9.72 11.41 11.03
CA GLU A 14 -9.47 10.06 11.56
C GLU A 14 -8.59 9.24 10.61
N PRO A 15 -7.53 8.58 11.11
CA PRO A 15 -6.68 7.72 10.28
C PRO A 15 -7.46 6.49 9.80
N LEU A 16 -7.35 6.17 8.50
CA LEU A 16 -8.02 5.04 7.87
C LEU A 16 -7.74 3.69 8.57
N GLY A 17 -6.58 3.56 9.23
CA GLY A 17 -6.15 2.37 9.98
C GLY A 17 -6.79 2.16 11.36
N LYS A 18 -7.78 2.96 11.77
CA LYS A 18 -8.43 2.82 13.10
C LYS A 18 -9.19 1.49 13.26
N ILE A 19 -9.60 0.86 12.16
CA ILE A 19 -10.22 -0.46 12.17
C ILE A 19 -9.13 -1.53 12.16
N LYS A 20 -8.88 -2.15 13.31
CA LYS A 20 -8.06 -3.36 13.41
C LYS A 20 -8.86 -4.54 12.84
N SER A 21 -8.68 -4.85 11.56
CA SER A 21 -9.23 -6.07 10.95
C SER A 21 -8.40 -7.30 11.32
N HIS A 22 -8.80 -8.46 10.81
CA HIS A 22 -7.99 -9.68 10.87
C HIS A 22 -6.81 -9.56 9.91
N ASP A 23 -5.65 -10.07 10.32
CA ASP A 23 -4.50 -10.21 9.44
C ASP A 23 -4.80 -11.23 8.34
N ILE A 24 -4.39 -10.92 7.11
CA ILE A 24 -4.57 -11.81 5.95
C ILE A 24 -3.21 -12.42 5.62
N GLU A 25 -3.14 -13.74 5.64
CA GLU A 25 -1.99 -14.50 5.15
C GLU A 25 -2.21 -14.84 3.67
N LEU A 26 -1.30 -14.39 2.80
CA LEU A 26 -1.34 -14.66 1.37
C LEU A 26 -0.19 -15.61 1.00
N HIS A 27 -0.54 -16.78 0.48
CA HIS A 27 0.44 -17.75 -0.01
C HIS A 27 0.54 -17.69 -1.53
N LEU A 28 1.77 -17.64 -2.04
CA LEU A 28 2.02 -17.82 -3.46
C LEU A 28 1.87 -19.30 -3.84
N ALA A 29 1.24 -19.59 -4.97
CA ALA A 29 1.13 -20.94 -5.52
C ALA A 29 2.45 -21.47 -6.11
N VAL A 30 3.52 -20.67 -6.07
CA VAL A 30 4.83 -20.98 -6.68
C VAL A 30 5.94 -20.72 -5.67
N GLU A 31 6.94 -21.60 -5.68
CA GLU A 31 8.14 -21.48 -4.86
C GLU A 31 9.26 -20.75 -5.60
N ARG A 32 10.33 -20.40 -4.87
CA ARG A 32 11.52 -19.79 -5.48
C ARG A 32 12.21 -20.80 -6.40
N PRO A 33 12.81 -20.36 -7.52
CA PRO A 33 12.98 -18.97 -7.94
C PRO A 33 11.71 -18.37 -8.54
N TYR A 34 11.33 -17.18 -8.07
CA TYR A 34 10.16 -16.47 -8.58
C TYR A 34 10.30 -16.13 -10.07
N PRO A 35 9.19 -16.09 -10.83
CA PRO A 35 9.22 -15.72 -12.25
C PRO A 35 9.93 -14.39 -12.48
N PRO A 36 10.79 -14.26 -13.52
CA PRO A 36 11.48 -13.02 -13.83
C PRO A 36 10.55 -11.81 -13.99
N MET A 37 9.28 -12.05 -14.35
CA MET A 37 8.25 -11.03 -14.47
C MET A 37 7.97 -10.27 -13.16
N LEU A 38 8.16 -10.91 -12.00
CA LEU A 38 8.03 -10.26 -10.68
C LEU A 38 9.23 -9.38 -10.31
N ARG A 39 10.33 -9.44 -11.08
CA ARG A 39 11.56 -8.66 -10.86
C ARG A 39 11.72 -7.49 -11.84
N ARG A 40 10.63 -7.11 -12.53
CA ARG A 40 10.70 -6.03 -13.51
C ARG A 40 10.96 -4.70 -12.80
N PRO A 41 11.83 -3.84 -13.33
CA PRO A 41 11.98 -2.48 -12.81
C PRO A 41 10.65 -1.73 -12.97
N PRO A 42 10.38 -0.74 -12.10
CA PRO A 42 9.21 0.12 -12.27
C PRO A 42 9.29 0.84 -13.61
N TYR A 43 8.13 1.00 -14.26
CA TYR A 43 8.05 1.71 -15.52
C TYR A 43 8.55 3.16 -15.35
N PRO A 44 9.28 3.73 -16.32
CA PRO A 44 9.73 5.11 -16.23
C PRO A 44 8.56 6.08 -16.17
N ALA A 45 8.47 6.85 -15.09
CA ALA A 45 7.55 7.97 -14.94
C ALA A 45 8.28 9.31 -15.14
N SER A 46 7.57 10.32 -15.67
CA SER A 46 8.08 11.69 -15.78
C SER A 46 8.33 12.31 -14.40
N MET A 47 9.18 13.35 -14.33
CA MET A 47 9.48 14.01 -13.05
C MET A 47 8.23 14.62 -12.39
N GLU A 48 7.35 15.21 -13.19
CA GLU A 48 6.09 15.79 -12.72
C GLU A 48 5.18 14.71 -12.11
N ILE A 49 5.02 13.58 -12.82
CA ILE A 49 4.21 12.45 -12.34
C ILE A 49 4.81 11.89 -11.04
N ARG A 50 6.13 11.72 -10.96
CA ARG A 50 6.79 11.23 -9.75
C ARG A 50 6.55 12.16 -8.55
N LYS A 51 6.57 13.48 -8.78
CA LYS A 51 6.35 14.47 -7.72
C LYS A 51 4.91 14.41 -7.19
N GLU A 52 3.92 14.32 -8.06
CA GLU A 52 2.52 14.23 -7.66
C GLU A 52 2.21 12.90 -6.97
N ILE A 53 2.68 11.77 -7.51
CA ILE A 53 2.55 10.45 -6.87
C ILE A 53 3.24 10.45 -5.50
N GLY A 54 4.41 11.09 -5.40
CA GLY A 54 5.18 11.17 -4.15
C GLY A 54 4.41 11.80 -2.99
N LYS A 55 3.52 12.77 -3.25
CA LYS A 55 2.66 13.37 -2.20
C LYS A 55 1.75 12.32 -1.60
N HIS A 56 1.05 11.55 -2.43
CA HIS A 56 0.13 10.50 -1.97
C HIS A 56 0.85 9.34 -1.32
N VAL A 57 2.05 8.98 -1.80
CA VAL A 57 2.88 7.97 -1.15
C VAL A 57 3.24 8.40 0.28
N ASN A 58 3.58 9.68 0.50
CA ASN A 58 3.87 10.19 1.84
C ASN A 58 2.63 10.17 2.74
N GLU A 59 1.46 10.58 2.21
CA GLU A 59 0.19 10.49 2.96
C GLU A 59 -0.10 9.04 3.41
N LEU A 60 0.12 8.06 2.53
CA LEU A 60 -0.08 6.65 2.85
C LEU A 60 0.94 6.11 3.87
N LEU A 61 2.18 6.62 3.87
CA LEU A 61 3.20 6.30 4.87
C LEU A 61 2.80 6.87 6.25
N ASP A 62 2.34 8.12 6.29
CA ASP A 62 1.92 8.78 7.54
C ASP A 62 0.69 8.11 8.16
N MET A 63 -0.19 7.55 7.33
CA MET A 63 -1.36 6.76 7.76
C MET A 63 -1.04 5.30 8.14
N ASP A 64 0.23 4.88 8.04
CA ASP A 64 0.67 3.49 8.28
C ASP A 64 -0.05 2.45 7.40
N VAL A 65 -0.47 2.88 6.19
CA VAL A 65 -1.11 1.99 5.19
C VAL A 65 -0.05 1.26 4.37
N ILE A 66 1.08 1.93 4.10
CA ILE A 66 2.25 1.34 3.44
C ILE A 66 3.48 1.59 4.30
N ARG A 67 4.50 0.74 4.15
CA ARG A 67 5.81 0.90 4.81
C ARG A 67 6.94 0.66 3.84
N LYS A 68 8.10 1.24 4.14
CA LYS A 68 9.32 0.99 3.36
C LYS A 68 9.92 -0.38 3.74
N ILE A 69 10.21 -1.18 2.73
CA ILE A 69 10.86 -2.49 2.86
C ILE A 69 12.32 -2.38 2.41
N GLY A 70 13.24 -2.97 3.18
CA GLY A 70 14.64 -3.08 2.78
C GLY A 70 14.85 -4.05 1.61
N HIS A 71 15.85 -3.82 0.75
CA HIS A 71 16.07 -4.63 -0.46
C HIS A 71 16.27 -6.15 -0.16
N ASN A 72 16.76 -6.48 1.04
CA ASN A 72 17.01 -7.84 1.50
C ASN A 72 16.09 -8.26 2.66
N GLU A 73 15.10 -7.44 3.02
CA GLU A 73 14.14 -7.81 4.06
C GLU A 73 13.26 -8.94 3.53
N ILE A 74 13.29 -10.08 4.21
CA ILE A 74 12.42 -11.22 3.88
C ILE A 74 11.05 -10.90 4.46
N VAL A 75 10.19 -10.34 3.61
CA VAL A 75 8.76 -10.22 3.88
C VAL A 75 8.08 -11.44 3.29
N GLU A 76 7.32 -12.17 4.10
CA GLU A 76 6.30 -13.09 3.59
C GLU A 76 5.34 -12.24 2.75
N ILE A 77 5.39 -12.41 1.43
CA ILE A 77 4.98 -11.41 0.45
C ILE A 77 3.49 -11.08 0.61
N THR A 78 3.16 -9.85 1.00
CA THR A 78 1.77 -9.34 0.99
C THR A 78 1.62 -8.03 0.25
N THR A 79 2.45 -7.75 -0.75
CA THR A 79 2.11 -6.67 -1.69
C THR A 79 1.32 -7.25 -2.86
N PRO A 80 -0.03 -7.16 -2.87
CA PRO A 80 -0.79 -7.46 -4.07
C PRO A 80 -0.35 -6.49 -5.17
N VAL A 81 0.17 -7.02 -6.27
CA VAL A 81 0.36 -6.25 -7.50
C VAL A 81 -1.03 -6.07 -8.12
N LEU A 82 -1.63 -4.89 -7.96
CA LEU A 82 -2.82 -4.51 -8.71
C LEU A 82 -2.42 -4.23 -10.16
N ILE A 83 -2.82 -5.09 -11.09
CA ILE A 83 -2.66 -4.90 -12.53
C ILE A 83 -3.99 -4.31 -13.05
N PRO A 84 -3.98 -3.16 -13.76
CA PRO A 84 -5.17 -2.59 -14.38
C PRO A 84 -5.70 -3.45 -15.53
#